data_AF-A0A2K2CX53-F1
#
_entry.id   AF-A0A2K2CX53-F1
#
_cell.length_a   1.000
_cell.length_b   1.000
_cell.length_c   1.000
_cell.angle_alpha   90.00
_cell.angle_beta   90.00
_cell.angle_gamma   90.00
#
_symmetry.space_group_name_H-M   'P 1'
#
loop_
_entity.id
_entity.type
_entity.pdbx_description
1 polymer ?
#
loop_
_entity_poly.entity_id
_entity_poly.type
_entity_poly.pdbx_seq_one_letter_code
_entity_poly.pdbx_strand_id
1 'polypeptide(L)'
;MASVVWDFRAPERCRFFAWLAARGRRGRKDFLTAVTLVFWIIWRHCNHIVFNGVSSSVHWVLATVREELDRWCSAGLFRNRGIGSAFAASRLMDRL
;
A
#
# COMPACT_ATOMS: atom_id res chain seq x y z
N MET A 1 18.73 20.62 5.82
CA MET A 1 18.44 19.17 5.97
C MET A 1 17.57 18.59 4.84
N ALA A 2 17.72 19.07 3.59
CA ALA A 2 17.06 18.53 2.39
C ALA A 2 18.06 17.95 1.36
N SER A 3 19.37 18.09 1.63
CA SER A 3 20.44 17.80 0.67
C SER A 3 20.95 16.36 0.68
N VAL A 4 20.58 15.51 1.66
CA VAL A 4 21.09 14.13 1.74
C VAL A 4 20.28 13.14 0.89
N VAL A 5 19.11 13.54 0.36
CA VAL A 5 18.24 12.65 -0.45
C VAL A 5 18.64 12.65 -1.94
N TRP A 6 19.34 13.68 -2.41
CA TRP A 6 19.57 13.91 -3.85
C TRP A 6 20.84 13.27 -4.42
N ASP A 7 21.69 12.68 -3.58
CA ASP A 7 22.98 12.12 -4.02
C ASP A 7 22.93 10.64 -4.39
N PHE A 8 21.77 9.98 -4.19
CA PHE A 8 21.57 8.65 -4.73
C PHE A 8 21.22 8.76 -6.21
N ARG A 9 22.16 8.33 -7.04
CA ARG A 9 21.98 7.92 -8.44
C ARG A 9 21.09 6.66 -8.52
N ALA A 10 19.93 6.71 -7.88
CA ALA A 10 18.95 5.66 -7.88
C ALA A 10 18.13 5.76 -9.19
N PRO A 11 17.91 4.64 -9.92
CA PRO A 11 17.06 4.61 -11.11
C PRO A 11 15.72 5.30 -10.85
N GLU A 12 15.08 5.90 -11.86
CA GLU A 12 13.86 6.71 -11.65
C GLU A 12 12.75 5.98 -10.87
N ARG A 13 12.70 4.66 -11.06
CA ARG A 13 11.85 3.67 -10.37
C ARG A 13 12.04 3.68 -8.84
N CYS A 14 13.26 3.91 -8.37
CA CYS A 14 13.64 3.93 -6.95
C CYS A 14 13.40 5.31 -6.29
N ARG A 15 13.28 6.39 -7.08
CA ARG A 15 12.92 7.73 -6.58
C ARG A 15 11.51 7.76 -6.00
N PHE A 16 10.59 6.95 -6.53
CA PHE A 16 9.27 6.76 -5.94
C PHE A 16 9.36 6.26 -4.50
N PHE A 17 10.15 5.21 -4.25
CA PHE A 17 10.34 4.63 -2.92
C PHE A 17 11.08 5.59 -1.97
N ALA A 18 12.10 6.29 -2.46
CA ALA A 18 12.83 7.30 -1.68
C ALA A 18 11.92 8.49 -1.31
N TRP A 19 11.10 8.98 -2.24
CA TRP A 19 10.08 10.00 -1.99
C TRP A 19 9.05 9.52 -0.98
N LEU A 20 8.57 8.28 -1.12
CA LEU A 20 7.59 7.66 -0.23
C LEU A 20 8.14 7.54 1.20
N ALA A 21 9.40 7.12 1.34
CA ALA A 21 10.13 7.03 2.60
C ALA A 21 10.39 8.41 3.22
N ALA A 22 10.80 9.40 2.44
CA ALA A 22 11.07 10.76 2.91
C ALA A 22 9.81 11.44 3.46
N ARG A 23 8.67 11.18 2.83
CA ARG A 23 7.36 11.70 3.23
C ARG A 23 6.82 10.94 4.47
N GLY A 24 7.39 9.77 4.79
CA GLY A 24 7.15 8.85 5.94
C GLY A 24 7.37 9.40 7.37
N ARG A 25 7.92 10.61 7.53
CA ARG A 25 8.49 11.03 8.84
C ARG A 25 7.53 11.71 9.82
N ARG A 26 6.26 11.96 9.46
CA ARG A 26 5.22 12.47 10.38
C ARG A 26 3.95 11.62 10.25
N GLY A 27 3.63 10.83 11.27
CA GLY A 27 2.36 10.09 11.41
C GLY A 27 2.18 8.83 10.54
N ARG A 28 3.26 8.18 10.10
CA ARG A 28 3.23 7.37 8.86
C ARG A 28 3.69 5.91 8.96
N LYS A 29 3.85 5.34 10.15
CA LYS A 29 4.06 3.89 10.30
C LYS A 29 2.93 3.12 9.61
N ASP A 30 1.70 3.49 9.91
CA ASP A 30 0.49 2.90 9.34
C ASP A 30 0.43 2.98 7.82
N PHE A 31 0.84 4.11 7.24
CA PHE A 31 0.88 4.27 5.78
C PHE A 31 1.97 3.43 5.13
N LEU A 32 3.19 3.41 5.70
CA LEU A 32 4.26 2.56 5.18
C LEU A 32 3.87 1.08 5.29
N THR A 33 3.24 0.69 6.40
CA THR A 33 2.69 -0.65 6.60
C THR A 33 1.59 -0.98 5.57
N ALA A 34 0.66 -0.07 5.29
CA ALA A 34 -0.36 -0.24 4.27
C ALA A 34 0.26 -0.37 2.86
N VAL A 35 1.26 0.45 2.54
CA VAL A 35 2.02 0.32 1.29
C VAL A 35 2.69 -1.04 1.20
N THR A 36 3.39 -1.47 2.25
CA THR A 36 4.05 -2.78 2.30
C THR A 36 3.04 -3.92 2.08
N LEU A 37 1.84 -3.83 2.67
CA LEU A 37 0.76 -4.79 2.45
C LEU A 37 0.33 -4.86 0.99
N VAL A 38 0.12 -3.71 0.35
CA VAL A 38 -0.25 -3.66 -1.07
C VAL A 38 0.82 -4.32 -1.94
N PHE A 39 2.09 -3.98 -1.71
CA PHE A 39 3.20 -4.61 -2.43
C PHE A 39 3.27 -6.12 -2.18
N TRP A 40 3.04 -6.58 -0.95
CA TRP A 40 3.02 -8.00 -0.61
C TRP A 40 1.89 -8.75 -1.32
N ILE A 41 0.68 -8.17 -1.40
CA ILE A 41 -0.47 -8.78 -2.10
C ILE A 41 -0.19 -8.89 -3.59
N ILE A 42 0.37 -7.83 -4.21
CA ILE A 42 0.75 -7.85 -5.63
C ILE A 42 1.80 -8.94 -5.88
N TRP A 43 2.84 -9.00 -5.05
CA TRP A 43 3.88 -10.01 -5.17
C TRP A 43 3.32 -11.44 -5.05
N ARG A 44 2.42 -11.68 -4.08
CA ARG A 44 1.74 -12.98 -3.90
C ARG A 44 0.89 -13.34 -5.13
N HIS A 45 0.14 -12.39 -5.68
CA HIS A 45 -0.67 -12.60 -6.88
C HIS A 45 0.20 -12.93 -8.10
N CYS A 46 1.29 -12.19 -8.30
CA CYS A 46 2.26 -12.47 -9.34
C CYS A 46 2.86 -13.88 -9.22
N ASN A 47 3.22 -14.31 -8.01
CA ASN A 47 3.66 -15.69 -7.79
C ASN A 47 2.57 -16.71 -8.12
N HIS A 48 1.31 -16.42 -7.77
CA HIS A 48 0.19 -17.31 -8.10
C HIS A 48 -0.03 -17.44 -9.62
N ILE A 49 0.18 -16.36 -10.37
CA ILE A 49 0.16 -16.39 -11.85
C ILE A 49 1.29 -17.28 -12.37
N VAL A 50 2.52 -17.07 -11.88
CA VAL A 50 3.71 -17.79 -12.36
C VAL A 50 3.68 -19.28 -12.02
N PHE A 51 3.29 -19.65 -10.79
CA PHE A 51 3.36 -21.03 -10.32
C PHE A 51 2.08 -21.84 -10.61
N ASN A 52 0.91 -21.19 -10.63
CA ASN A 52 -0.39 -21.88 -10.77
C ASN A 52 -1.14 -21.53 -12.06
N GLY A 53 -0.57 -20.69 -12.94
CA GLY A 53 -1.16 -20.35 -14.24
C GLY A 53 -2.46 -19.54 -14.16
N VAL A 54 -2.72 -18.87 -13.03
CA VAL A 54 -3.95 -18.09 -12.84
C VAL A 54 -3.92 -16.80 -13.66
N SER A 55 -5.08 -16.36 -14.16
CA SER A 55 -5.19 -15.12 -14.93
C SER A 55 -4.94 -13.87 -14.08
N SER A 56 -4.29 -12.87 -14.68
CA SER A 56 -4.01 -11.59 -14.01
C SER A 56 -5.30 -10.79 -13.82
N SER A 57 -5.81 -10.73 -12.59
CA SER A 57 -6.99 -9.95 -12.24
C SER A 57 -6.65 -8.79 -11.31
N VAL A 58 -6.75 -7.56 -11.84
CA VAL A 58 -6.61 -6.33 -11.04
C VAL A 58 -7.75 -6.22 -10.01
N HIS A 59 -8.95 -6.68 -10.38
CA HIS A 59 -10.10 -6.64 -9.49
C HIS A 59 -9.88 -7.52 -8.25
N TRP A 60 -9.27 -8.69 -8.42
CA TRP A 60 -8.91 -9.56 -7.31
C TRP A 60 -7.88 -8.92 -6.37
N VAL A 61 -6.85 -8.27 -6.93
CA VAL A 61 -5.82 -7.57 -6.14
C VAL A 61 -6.45 -6.42 -5.34
N LEU A 62 -7.31 -5.61 -5.96
CA LEU A 62 -7.99 -4.50 -5.28
C LEU A 62 -8.93 -5.00 -4.18
N ALA A 63 -9.71 -6.05 -4.44
CA ALA A 63 -10.57 -6.67 -3.44
C ALA A 63 -9.76 -7.19 -2.24
N THR A 64 -8.67 -7.91 -2.51
CA THR A 64 -7.79 -8.48 -1.47
C THR A 64 -7.11 -7.39 -0.63
N VAL A 65 -6.64 -6.31 -1.27
CA VAL A 65 -6.09 -5.16 -0.56
C VAL A 65 -7.11 -4.56 0.39
N ARG A 66 -8.36 -4.40 -0.06
CA ARG A 66 -9.43 -3.82 0.77
C ARG A 66 -9.75 -4.70 1.96
N GLU A 67 -9.92 -6.01 1.75
CA GLU A 67 -10.19 -6.96 2.83
C GLU A 67 -9.06 -6.97 3.86
N GLU A 68 -7.81 -6.96 3.41
CA GLU A 68 -6.67 -7.01 4.31
C GLU A 68 -6.53 -5.70 5.09
N LEU A 69 -6.75 -4.55 4.45
CA LEU A 69 -6.78 -3.27 5.16
C LEU A 69 -7.90 -3.22 6.22
N ASP A 70 -9.09 -3.77 5.94
CA ASP A 70 -10.21 -3.84 6.88
C ASP A 70 -9.89 -4.75 8.09
N ARG A 71 -9.27 -5.90 7.86
CA ARG A 71 -8.77 -6.79 8.92
C ARG A 71 -7.75 -6.10 9.83
N TRP A 72 -6.85 -5.31 9.25
CA TRP A 72 -5.82 -4.61 10.02
C TRP A 72 -6.37 -3.39 10.77
N CYS A 73 -7.37 -2.71 10.20
CA CYS A 73 -8.14 -1.68 10.90
C CYS A 73 -8.93 -2.26 12.08
N SER A 74 -9.67 -3.36 11.88
CA SER A 74 -10.45 -4.01 12.93
C SER A 74 -9.58 -4.61 14.04
N ALA A 75 -8.35 -5.05 13.72
CA ALA A 75 -7.34 -5.45 14.70
C ALA A 75 -6.70 -4.27 15.46
N GLY A 76 -7.06 -3.01 15.15
CA GLY A 76 -6.49 -1.82 15.79
C GLY A 76 -5.02 -1.55 15.45
N LEU A 77 -4.49 -2.18 14.40
CA LEU A 77 -3.09 -2.06 14.00
C LEU A 77 -2.81 -0.76 13.24
N PHE A 78 -3.84 -0.15 12.64
CA PHE A 78 -3.79 1.22 12.10
C PHE A 78 -4.40 2.21 13.09
N ARG A 79 -3.54 2.96 13.80
CA ARG A 79 -3.93 3.98 14.78
C ARG A 79 -4.31 5.32 14.15
N ASN A 80 -3.91 5.56 12.90
CA ASN A 80 -4.20 6.79 12.19
C ASN A 80 -5.63 6.77 11.61
N ARG A 81 -6.55 7.47 12.30
CA ARG A 81 -7.95 7.67 11.89
C ARG A 81 -8.13 8.11 10.43
N GLY A 82 -7.15 8.84 9.87
CA GLY A 82 -7.23 9.33 8.48
C GLY A 82 -7.13 8.25 7.40
N ILE A 83 -6.43 7.14 7.67
CA ILE A 83 -6.35 6.00 6.75
C ILE A 83 -7.68 5.25 6.79
N GLY A 84 -8.12 4.84 7.97
CA GLY A 84 -9.42 4.18 8.15
C GLY A 84 -10.59 4.99 7.57
N SER A 85 -10.61 6.31 7.76
CA SER A 85 -11.66 7.18 7.23
C SER A 85 -11.61 7.35 5.71
N ALA A 86 -10.43 7.48 5.10
CA ALA A 86 -10.30 7.61 3.64
C ALA A 86 -10.77 6.33 2.92
N PHE A 87 -10.48 5.16 3.50
CA PHE A 87 -10.91 3.89 2.94
C PHE A 87 -12.39 3.58 3.22
N ALA A 88 -12.91 3.96 4.40
CA ALA A 88 -14.35 3.91 4.68
C ALA A 88 -15.16 4.84 3.73
N ALA A 89 -14.62 6.01 3.37
CA ALA A 89 -15.23 6.91 2.40
C ALA A 89 -15.25 6.32 0.98
N SER A 90 -14.16 5.68 0.53
CA SER A 90 -14.12 4.95 -0.74
C SER A 90 -15.17 3.82 -0.79
N ARG A 91 -15.39 3.13 0.33
CA ARG A 91 -16.43 2.09 0.46
C ARG A 91 -17.85 2.65 0.31
N LEU A 92 -18.10 3.89 0.72
CA LEU A 92 -19.42 4.53 0.59
C LEU A 92 -19.70 4.94 -0.85
N MET A 93 -18.67 5.34 -1.61
CA MET A 93 -18.78 5.71 -3.02
C MET A 93 -19.04 4.51 -3.94
N ASP A 94 -18.51 3.33 -3.63
CA ASP A 94 -18.77 2.11 -4.43
C ASP A 94 -20.18 1.51 -4.23
N ARG A 95 -20.97 2.03 -3.28
CA ARG A 95 -22.31 1.53 -2.94
C ARG A 95 -23.45 2.44 -3.40
N LEU A 96 -23.13 3.57 -4.03
CA LEU A 96 -24.06 4.50 -4.67
C LEU A 96 -24.04 4.29 -6.19
#